data_AF-A0A1V5NUR4-F1
#
_entry.id   AF-A0A1V5NUR4-F1
#
_cell.length_a   1.000
_cell.length_b   1.000
_cell.length_c   1.000
_cell.angle_alpha   90.00
_cell.angle_beta   90.00
_cell.angle_gamma   90.00
#
_symmetry.space_group_name_H-M   'P 1'
#
loop_
_entity.id
_entity.type
_entity.pdbx_description
1 polymer ?
#
loop_
_entity_poly.entity_id
_entity_poly.type
_entity_poly.pdbx_seq_one_letter_code
_entity_poly.pdbx_strand_id
1 'polypeptide(L)'
;MTVNAPFSPRTASGTLLPYDPFMDNRLPAPSAPQGVFGLPVKDVERMLRAYGAKPFSYAFGKESRMLLAAYLVTIRFDRSRRVGGIIIEPKAPVRTIGASAQAFFTQVFLSGIDPSLFRTLITPEKISILFEPPVKKVGSEKK
;
A
#
# COMPACT_ATOMS: atom_id res chain seq x y z
N MET A 1 -24.79 3.02 -57.46
CA MET A 1 -25.57 2.11 -56.59
C MET A 1 -24.59 1.42 -55.66
N THR A 2 -24.55 1.81 -54.39
CA THR A 2 -23.63 1.25 -53.38
C THR A 2 -24.45 0.78 -52.18
N VAL A 3 -24.30 -0.50 -51.84
CA VAL A 3 -25.10 -1.22 -50.85
C VAL A 3 -24.47 -0.99 -49.47
N ASN A 4 -25.18 -0.30 -48.57
CA ASN A 4 -24.78 -0.19 -47.16
C ASN A 4 -25.04 -1.55 -46.49
N ALA A 5 -23.98 -2.24 -46.08
CA ALA A 5 -24.08 -3.40 -45.21
C ALA A 5 -24.51 -2.96 -43.79
N PRO A 6 -25.45 -3.65 -43.13
CA PRO A 6 -25.85 -3.30 -41.77
C PRO A 6 -24.75 -3.67 -40.77
N PHE A 7 -24.38 -2.71 -39.92
CA PHE A 7 -23.56 -2.96 -38.74
C PHE A 7 -24.27 -4.00 -37.86
N SER A 8 -23.72 -5.21 -37.79
CA SER A 8 -24.13 -6.19 -36.78
C SER A 8 -23.48 -5.79 -35.44
N PRO A 9 -24.26 -5.55 -34.37
CA PRO A 9 -23.68 -5.35 -33.06
C PRO A 9 -22.99 -6.64 -32.63
N ARG A 10 -21.66 -6.60 -32.45
CA ARG A 10 -20.93 -7.66 -31.75
C ARG A 10 -21.40 -7.67 -30.31
N THR A 11 -22.33 -8.56 -29.97
CA THR A 11 -22.57 -8.95 -28.57
C THR A 11 -21.28 -9.57 -28.04
N ALA A 12 -20.55 -8.81 -27.23
CA ALA A 12 -19.49 -9.33 -26.40
C ALA A 12 -20.13 -10.28 -25.37
N SER A 13 -20.22 -11.56 -25.73
CA SER A 13 -20.59 -12.62 -24.80
C SER A 13 -19.36 -12.96 -23.96
N GLY A 14 -18.99 -12.02 -23.09
CA GLY A 14 -18.14 -12.27 -21.95
C GLY A 14 -19.00 -11.99 -20.74
N THR A 15 -19.22 -12.99 -19.90
CA THR A 15 -19.69 -12.78 -18.54
C THR A 15 -18.80 -11.69 -17.93
N LEU A 16 -19.36 -10.48 -17.77
CA LEU A 16 -18.73 -9.46 -16.95
C LEU A 16 -18.60 -10.09 -15.57
N LEU A 17 -17.41 -10.58 -15.25
CA LEU A 17 -17.08 -10.97 -13.88
C LEU A 17 -17.54 -9.79 -13.01
N PRO A 18 -18.37 -10.03 -11.97
CA PRO A 18 -18.80 -8.95 -11.10
C PRO A 18 -17.53 -8.24 -10.62
N TYR A 19 -17.45 -6.93 -10.85
CA TYR A 19 -16.35 -6.11 -10.37
C TYR A 19 -16.21 -6.37 -8.87
N ASP A 20 -15.17 -7.10 -8.50
CA ASP A 20 -14.85 -7.36 -7.10
C ASP A 20 -13.88 -6.25 -6.65
N PRO A 21 -14.35 -5.28 -5.84
CA PRO A 21 -13.50 -4.20 -5.35
C PRO A 21 -12.32 -4.71 -4.49
N PHE A 22 -12.34 -5.98 -4.07
CA PHE A 22 -11.27 -6.64 -3.30
C PHE A 22 -10.18 -7.29 -4.18
N MET A 23 -10.26 -7.20 -5.51
CA MET A 23 -9.30 -7.86 -6.42
C MET A 23 -7.93 -7.18 -6.52
N ASP A 24 -7.75 -5.97 -5.98
CA ASP A 24 -6.68 -5.08 -6.45
C ASP A 24 -5.48 -4.89 -5.51
N ASN A 25 -5.60 -5.20 -4.20
CA ASN A 25 -4.47 -5.06 -3.28
C ASN A 25 -4.01 -6.42 -2.75
N ARG A 26 -3.30 -7.16 -3.62
CA ARG A 26 -2.48 -8.32 -3.23
C ARG A 26 -1.16 -7.87 -2.61
N LEU A 27 -1.17 -6.85 -1.75
CA LEU A 27 0.07 -6.44 -1.12
C LEU A 27 0.41 -7.50 -0.07
N PRO A 28 1.57 -8.17 -0.18
CA PRO A 28 1.99 -9.12 0.82
C PRO A 28 2.28 -8.38 2.13
N ALA A 29 2.06 -9.03 3.25
CA ALA A 29 2.47 -8.56 4.56
C ALA A 29 3.29 -9.66 5.27
N PRO A 30 4.18 -9.29 6.20
CA PRO A 30 4.88 -10.26 7.03
C PRO A 30 3.91 -11.18 7.79
N SER A 31 4.22 -12.48 7.85
CA SER A 31 3.46 -13.45 8.63
C SER A 31 3.63 -13.25 10.14
N ALA A 32 4.82 -12.81 10.56
CA ALA A 32 5.15 -12.39 11.92
C ALA A 32 5.44 -10.88 11.94
N PRO A 33 5.01 -10.14 12.99
CA PRO A 33 5.26 -8.72 13.08
C PRO A 33 6.76 -8.36 13.05
N GLN A 34 7.10 -7.33 12.27
CA GLN A 34 8.42 -6.72 12.21
C GLN A 34 8.25 -5.20 12.25
N GLY A 35 8.58 -4.59 13.39
CA GLY A 35 8.18 -3.22 13.69
C GLY A 35 6.65 -3.07 13.56
N VAL A 36 6.20 -2.14 12.72
CA VAL A 36 4.76 -1.94 12.44
C VAL A 36 4.20 -2.91 11.39
N PHE A 37 5.06 -3.54 10.59
CA PHE A 37 4.63 -4.39 9.49
C PHE A 37 4.17 -5.74 10.01
N GLY A 38 3.13 -6.30 9.40
CA GLY A 38 2.46 -7.51 9.88
C GLY A 38 1.47 -7.27 11.02
N LEU A 39 1.49 -6.10 11.68
CA LEU A 39 0.49 -5.73 12.68
C LEU A 39 -0.88 -5.44 12.04
N PRO A 40 -1.98 -5.60 12.79
CA PRO A 40 -3.30 -5.15 12.34
C PRO A 40 -3.31 -3.65 12.05
N VAL A 41 -3.92 -3.25 10.93
CA VAL A 41 -4.03 -1.84 10.52
C VAL A 41 -4.63 -0.96 11.61
N LYS A 42 -5.61 -1.48 12.35
CA LYS A 42 -6.26 -0.75 13.45
C LYS A 42 -5.27 -0.35 14.55
N ASP A 43 -4.25 -1.16 14.81
CA ASP A 43 -3.26 -0.90 15.86
C ASP A 43 -2.24 0.13 15.39
N VAL A 44 -1.81 0.05 14.13
CA VAL A 44 -0.93 1.07 13.52
C VAL A 44 -1.66 2.41 13.41
N GLU A 45 -2.95 2.41 13.05
CA GLU A 45 -3.77 3.64 13.08
C GLU A 45 -3.86 4.22 14.49
N ARG A 46 -4.09 3.39 15.51
CA ARG A 46 -4.15 3.82 16.91
C ARG A 46 -2.81 4.44 17.36
N MET A 47 -1.69 3.81 17.02
CA MET A 47 -0.35 4.34 17.28
C MET A 47 -0.16 5.71 16.61
N LEU A 48 -0.53 5.85 15.34
CA LEU A 48 -0.41 7.13 14.64
C LEU A 48 -1.33 8.20 15.23
N ARG A 49 -2.55 7.84 15.68
CA ARG A 49 -3.43 8.76 16.42
C ARG A 49 -2.79 9.24 17.72
N ALA A 50 -2.03 8.39 18.41
CA ALA A 50 -1.29 8.78 19.62
C ALA A 50 -0.18 9.81 19.30
N TYR A 51 0.39 9.78 18.10
CA TYR A 51 1.29 10.83 17.58
C TYR A 51 0.54 12.07 17.06
N GLY A 52 -0.79 12.13 17.15
CA GLY A 52 -1.61 13.25 16.69
C GLY A 52 -2.11 13.14 15.25
N ALA A 53 -2.00 11.96 14.62
CA ALA A 53 -2.52 11.76 13.27
C ALA A 53 -4.06 11.75 13.26
N LYS A 54 -4.64 12.35 12.22
CA LYS A 54 -6.09 12.37 12.00
C LYS A 54 -6.44 11.48 10.80
N PRO A 55 -7.60 10.80 10.80
CA PRO A 55 -8.09 10.14 9.59
C PRO A 55 -8.18 11.14 8.45
N PHE A 56 -7.70 10.77 7.26
CA PHE A 56 -7.76 11.63 6.07
C PHE A 56 -8.73 11.07 5.03
N SER A 57 -8.53 9.82 4.65
CA SER A 57 -9.41 9.12 3.73
C SER A 57 -9.24 7.62 3.90
N TYR A 58 -10.28 6.85 3.61
CA TYR A 58 -10.23 5.40 3.66
C TYR A 58 -10.76 4.85 2.34
N ALA A 59 -9.90 4.13 1.61
CA ALA A 59 -10.33 3.37 0.43
C ALA A 59 -10.65 1.96 0.91
N PHE A 60 -11.95 1.63 0.94
CA PHE A 60 -12.44 0.38 1.52
C PHE A 60 -11.72 -0.83 0.90
N GLY A 61 -11.05 -1.61 1.76
CA GLY A 61 -10.34 -2.83 1.35
C GLY A 61 -8.99 -2.60 0.64
N LYS A 62 -8.55 -1.35 0.44
CA LYS A 62 -7.30 -1.05 -0.26
C LYS A 62 -6.24 -0.43 0.65
N GLU A 63 -6.56 0.68 1.30
CA GLU A 63 -5.60 1.45 2.09
C GLU A 63 -6.30 2.38 3.08
N SER A 64 -5.59 2.68 4.16
CA SER A 64 -5.99 3.67 5.16
C SER A 64 -5.06 4.85 5.07
N ARG A 65 -5.59 6.07 4.94
CA ARG A 65 -4.78 7.29 4.90
C ARG A 65 -5.02 8.12 6.14
N MET A 66 -3.93 8.55 6.75
CA MET A 66 -3.90 9.39 7.94
C MET A 66 -3.06 10.62 7.67
N LEU A 67 -3.53 11.78 8.13
CA LEU A 67 -2.78 13.03 8.06
C LEU A 67 -2.08 13.25 9.40
N LEU A 68 -0.75 13.28 9.38
CA LEU A 68 0.09 13.63 10.54
C LEU A 68 0.83 14.93 10.23
N ALA A 69 0.49 16.00 10.94
CA ALA A 69 0.92 17.36 10.63
C ALA A 69 0.63 17.71 9.14
N ALA A 70 1.68 17.92 8.34
CA ALA A 70 1.58 18.24 6.92
C ALA A 70 1.85 17.02 6.00
N TYR A 71 1.89 15.80 6.55
CA TYR A 71 2.26 14.59 5.82
C TYR A 71 1.11 13.59 5.77
N LEU A 72 0.82 13.11 4.56
CA LEU A 72 -0.15 12.06 4.31
C LEU A 72 0.54 10.70 4.44
N VAL A 73 0.16 9.95 5.47
CA VAL A 73 0.61 8.58 5.72
C VAL A 73 -0.44 7.61 5.17
N THR A 74 -0.07 6.90 4.11
CA THR A 74 -0.88 5.85 3.49
C THR A 74 -0.41 4.49 3.96
N ILE A 75 -1.30 3.77 4.65
CA ILE A 75 -1.11 2.43 5.17
C ILE A 75 -1.73 1.44 4.19
N ARG A 76 -0.89 0.67 3.51
CA ARG A 76 -1.32 -0.43 2.63
C ARG A 76 -1.30 -1.74 3.40
N PHE A 77 -2.31 -2.57 3.17
CA PHE A 77 -2.51 -3.79 3.93
C PHE A 77 -3.03 -4.94 3.07
N ASP A 78 -2.82 -6.15 3.56
CA ASP A 78 -3.28 -7.38 2.93
C ASP A 78 -4.78 -7.65 3.20
N ARG A 79 -5.28 -8.78 2.70
CA ARG A 79 -6.67 -9.23 2.92
C ARG A 79 -7.01 -9.47 4.40
N SER A 80 -6.02 -9.82 5.21
CA SER A 80 -6.17 -10.02 6.66
C SER A 80 -6.05 -8.71 7.43
N ARG A 81 -5.99 -7.56 6.73
CA ARG A 81 -5.77 -6.23 7.29
C ARG A 81 -4.48 -6.13 8.11
N ARG A 82 -3.44 -6.82 7.66
CA ARG A 82 -2.07 -6.69 8.18
C ARG A 82 -1.29 -5.71 7.34
N VAL A 83 -0.51 -4.84 7.97
CA VAL A 83 0.26 -3.80 7.28
C VAL A 83 1.37 -4.44 6.45
N GLY A 84 1.34 -4.18 5.15
CA GLY A 84 2.37 -4.61 4.18
C GLY A 84 3.14 -3.46 3.57
N GLY A 85 2.67 -2.22 3.73
CA GLY A 85 3.35 -1.07 3.17
C GLY A 85 2.98 0.25 3.84
N ILE A 86 3.94 1.16 3.91
CA ILE A 86 3.76 2.53 4.37
C ILE A 86 4.29 3.47 3.29
N ILE A 87 3.47 4.44 2.91
CA ILE A 87 3.85 5.52 1.98
C ILE A 87 3.57 6.85 2.67
N ILE A 88 4.50 7.78 2.59
CA ILE A 88 4.42 9.08 3.23
C ILE A 88 4.73 10.14 2.18
N GLU A 89 3.79 11.05 2.00
CA GLU A 89 3.88 12.11 0.99
C GLU A 89 3.53 13.46 1.66
N PRO A 90 4.21 14.55 1.32
CA PRO A 90 3.85 15.88 1.81
C PRO A 90 2.50 16.30 1.21
N LYS A 91 1.69 16.95 2.02
CA LYS A 91 0.42 17.52 1.60
C LYS A 91 0.59 19.01 1.34
N ALA A 92 0.05 19.49 0.23
CA ALA A 92 0.05 20.90 -0.12
C ALA A 92 -0.40 21.78 1.06
N PRO A 93 0.26 22.93 1.31
CA PRO A 93 1.26 23.58 0.46
C PRO A 93 2.69 23.01 0.58
N VAL A 94 2.94 22.10 1.52
CA VAL A 94 4.24 21.46 1.68
C VAL A 94 4.49 20.54 0.49
N ARG A 95 5.70 20.61 -0.09
CA ARG A 95 6.11 19.80 -1.24
C ARG A 95 7.23 18.82 -0.93
N THR A 96 7.92 19.01 0.19
CA THR A 96 9.04 18.17 0.60
C THR A 96 8.93 17.73 2.07
N ILE A 97 9.52 16.59 2.36
CA ILE A 97 9.69 16.02 3.69
C ILE A 97 10.95 16.66 4.28
N GLY A 98 10.78 17.44 5.34
CA GLY A 98 11.89 18.05 6.04
C GLY A 98 12.75 17.00 6.76
N ALA A 99 14.03 17.30 6.99
CA ALA A 99 14.97 16.35 7.61
C ALA A 99 14.47 15.80 8.96
N SER A 100 13.88 16.64 9.83
CA SER A 100 13.33 16.18 11.11
C SER A 100 12.13 15.23 10.93
N ALA A 101 11.27 15.50 9.94
CA ALA A 101 10.14 14.62 9.65
C ALA A 101 10.63 13.29 9.05
N GLN A 102 11.62 13.34 8.16
CA GLN A 102 12.25 12.15 7.60
C GLN A 102 12.85 11.28 8.71
N ALA A 103 13.62 11.87 9.63
CA ALA A 103 14.21 11.17 10.77
C ALA A 103 13.16 10.54 11.69
N PHE A 104 12.08 11.28 11.97
CA PHE A 104 10.95 10.74 12.73
C PHE A 104 10.32 9.53 12.04
N PHE A 105 10.01 9.64 10.75
CA PHE A 105 9.35 8.56 10.01
C PHE A 105 10.24 7.34 9.81
N THR A 106 11.53 7.53 9.55
CA THR A 106 12.48 6.41 9.47
C THR A 106 12.60 5.72 10.83
N GLN A 107 12.69 6.47 11.93
CA GLN A 107 12.72 5.89 13.26
C GLN A 107 11.45 5.11 13.59
N VAL A 108 10.27 5.66 13.28
CA VAL A 108 8.98 5.01 13.58
C VAL A 108 8.78 3.75 12.75
N PHE A 109 9.11 3.78 11.46
CA PHE A 109 8.72 2.70 10.54
C PHE A 109 9.84 1.72 10.18
N LEU A 110 11.11 2.09 10.26
CA LEU A 110 12.23 1.20 9.96
C LEU A 110 12.84 0.56 11.22
N SER A 111 12.39 0.93 12.41
CA SER A 111 12.87 0.30 13.64
C SER A 111 12.32 -1.11 13.81
N GLY A 112 13.22 -2.07 14.05
CA GLY A 112 12.86 -3.47 14.30
C GLY A 112 12.43 -4.27 13.06
N ILE A 113 12.80 -3.81 11.85
CA ILE A 113 12.57 -4.56 10.60
C ILE A 113 13.87 -5.17 10.08
N ASP A 114 13.78 -6.30 9.39
CA ASP A 114 14.88 -6.82 8.58
C ASP A 114 14.88 -6.11 7.21
N PRO A 115 15.88 -5.25 6.90
CA PRO A 115 15.90 -4.48 5.66
C PRO A 115 15.90 -5.33 4.39
N SER A 116 16.33 -6.59 4.45
CA SER A 116 16.37 -7.48 3.28
C SER A 116 14.98 -7.88 2.77
N LEU A 117 13.94 -7.71 3.60
CA LEU A 117 12.55 -8.06 3.30
C LEU A 117 11.72 -6.86 2.86
N PHE A 118 12.32 -5.66 2.77
CA PHE A 118 11.59 -4.44 2.47
C PHE A 118 12.28 -3.62 1.39
N ARG A 119 11.49 -3.23 0.38
CA ARG A 119 11.88 -2.21 -0.56
C ARG A 119 11.61 -0.84 0.03
N THR A 120 12.68 -0.12 0.32
CA THR A 120 12.64 1.25 0.86
C THR A 120 13.10 2.26 -0.18
N LEU A 121 12.28 3.28 -0.41
CA LEU A 121 12.59 4.44 -1.24
C LEU A 121 12.39 5.70 -0.40
N ILE A 122 13.44 6.51 -0.27
CA ILE A 122 13.39 7.77 0.45
C ILE A 122 13.85 8.87 -0.49
N THR A 123 12.96 9.81 -0.77
CA THR A 123 13.22 11.02 -1.55
C THR A 123 12.67 12.23 -0.79
N PRO A 124 13.05 13.47 -1.17
CA PRO A 124 12.46 14.66 -0.58
C PRO A 124 10.94 14.71 -0.70
N GLU A 125 10.32 14.04 -1.67
CA GLU A 125 8.88 14.10 -1.93
C GLU A 125 8.14 12.88 -1.37
N LYS A 126 8.84 11.82 -0.98
CA LYS A 126 8.22 10.54 -0.66
C LYS A 126 9.10 9.65 0.20
N ILE A 127 8.51 9.04 1.22
CA ILE A 127 9.05 7.84 1.85
C ILE A 127 8.12 6.68 1.51
N SER A 128 8.66 5.58 0.98
CA SER A 128 7.90 4.38 0.64
C SER A 128 8.64 3.17 1.19
N ILE A 129 7.95 2.38 2.00
CA ILE A 129 8.48 1.16 2.60
C ILE A 129 7.47 0.06 2.30
N LEU A 130 7.83 -0.90 1.46
CA LEU A 130 6.95 -1.97 1.01
C LEU A 130 7.58 -3.32 1.33
N PHE A 131 6.79 -4.21 1.92
CA PHE A 131 7.22 -5.59 2.16
C PHE A 131 7.34 -6.34 0.83
N GLU A 132 8.51 -6.95 0.61
CA GLU A 132 8.79 -7.83 -0.51
C GLU A 132 9.12 -9.22 0.04
N PRO A 133 8.18 -10.19 -0.03
CA PRO A 133 8.46 -11.53 0.44
C PRO A 133 9.60 -12.13 -0.39
N PRO A 134 10.52 -12.88 0.23
CA PRO A 134 11.60 -13.52 -0.49
C PRO A 134 11.01 -14.44 -1.55
N VAL A 135 11.49 -14.31 -2.79
CA VAL A 135 11.04 -15.14 -3.91
C VAL A 135 11.36 -16.58 -3.54
N LYS A 136 10.33 -17.38 -3.21
CA LYS A 136 10.50 -18.83 -3.08
C LYS A 136 10.93 -19.33 -4.45
N LYS A 137 12.22 -19.65 -4.63
CA LYS A 137 12.67 -20.50 -5.74
C LYS A 137 11.96 -21.83 -5.55
N VAL A 138 10.85 -22.03 -6.25
CA VAL A 138 10.19 -23.33 -6.32
C VAL A 138 11.20 -24.24 -7.03
N GLY A 139 11.83 -25.12 -6.24
CA GLY A 139 12.76 -26.10 -6.76
C GLY A 139 12.07 -26.93 -7.84
N SER A 140 12.61 -26.89 -9.04
CA SER A 140 12.36 -27.87 -10.07
C SER A 140 13.03 -29.18 -9.65
N GLU A 141 12.39 -29.92 -8.75
CA GLU A 141 12.55 -31.37 -8.69
C GLU A 141 11.66 -31.97 -9.77
N LYS A 142 12.24 -32.23 -10.94
CA LYS A 142 11.78 -33.34 -11.76
C LYS A 142 12.73 -34.50 -11.49
N LYS A 143 12.16 -35.54 -10.89
CA LYS A 143 12.68 -36.91 -10.89
C LYS A 143 12.99 -37.38 -12.31
#